data_AF-A0A5N4B7W7-F1
#
_entry.id   AF-A0A5N4B7W7-F1
#
_cell.length_a   1.000
_cell.length_b   1.000
_cell.length_c   1.000
_cell.angle_alpha   90.00
_cell.angle_beta   90.00
_cell.angle_gamma   90.00
#
_symmetry.space_group_name_H-M   'P 1'
#
loop_
_entity.id
_entity.type
_entity.pdbx_description
1 polymer ?
#
loop_
_entity_poly.entity_id
_entity_poly.type
_entity_poly.pdbx_seq_one_letter_code
_entity_poly.pdbx_strand_id
1 'polypeptide(L)'
;MTRVQNHVKVRYFATGMSFRSLAFTFRVDHYTIGKLVEEVCDALWIKLRATHLGVPNQDRFRQISSKFNARWNFPNCIGCVDGKHIEIKCPPKSGTMYYNYKHFY
;
A
#
# COMPACT_ATOMS: atom_id res chain seq x y z
N MET A 1 2.21 19.04 -20.63
CA MET A 1 1.67 18.78 -19.27
C MET A 1 1.51 20.11 -18.57
N THR A 2 0.35 20.42 -17.98
CA THR A 2 0.18 21.71 -17.29
C THR A 2 0.86 21.68 -15.93
N ARG A 3 1.38 22.83 -15.47
CA ARG A 3 2.07 22.96 -14.17
C ARG A 3 1.23 22.39 -13.01
N VAL A 4 -0.08 22.59 -13.05
CA VAL A 4 -1.05 22.08 -12.06
C VAL A 4 -1.07 20.54 -12.02
N GLN A 5 -1.05 19.85 -13.16
CA GLN A 5 -1.05 18.39 -13.21
C GLN A 5 0.17 17.79 -12.52
N ASN A 6 1.35 18.38 -12.72
CA ASN A 6 2.58 17.93 -12.06
C ASN A 6 2.51 18.10 -10.53
N HIS A 7 1.94 19.22 -10.07
CA HIS A 7 1.76 19.45 -8.64
C HIS A 7 0.77 18.46 -8.00
N VAL A 8 -0.34 18.12 -8.69
CA VAL A 8 -1.29 17.10 -8.23
C VAL A 8 -0.60 15.74 -8.05
N LYS A 9 0.16 15.30 -9.05
CA LYS A 9 0.89 14.03 -9.03
C LYS A 9 1.82 13.95 -7.82
N VAL A 10 2.73 14.91 -7.68
CA VAL A 10 3.69 14.93 -6.57
C VAL A 10 2.97 15.02 -5.22
N ARG A 11 1.91 15.85 -5.13
CA ARG A 11 1.19 16.03 -3.86
C ARG A 11 0.52 14.75 -3.40
N TYR A 12 -0.13 13.99 -4.29
CA TYR A 12 -0.78 12.73 -3.93
C TYR A 12 0.22 11.73 -3.35
N PHE A 13 1.34 11.47 -4.03
CA PHE A 13 2.32 10.49 -3.57
C PHE A 13 3.12 10.94 -2.34
N ALA A 14 3.24 12.24 -2.10
CA ALA A 14 3.92 12.77 -0.91
C ALA A 14 3.06 12.73 0.35
N THR A 15 1.73 12.87 0.24
CA THR A 15 0.86 13.06 1.41
C THR A 15 -0.22 11.99 1.58
N GLY A 16 -0.55 11.21 0.55
CA GLY A 16 -1.65 10.24 0.59
C GLY A 16 -3.04 10.88 0.71
N MET A 17 -3.17 12.17 0.37
CA MET A 17 -4.46 12.86 0.41
C MET A 17 -5.52 12.19 -0.48
N SER A 18 -6.77 12.23 -0.05
CA SER A 18 -7.88 11.72 -0.86
C SER A 18 -8.04 12.51 -2.18
N PHE A 19 -8.58 11.87 -3.22
CA PHE A 19 -8.85 12.54 -4.49
C PHE A 19 -9.80 13.73 -4.34
N ARG A 20 -10.78 13.66 -3.42
CA ARG A 20 -11.69 14.77 -3.12
C ARG A 20 -10.96 15.96 -2.49
N SER A 21 -10.03 15.70 -1.57
CA SER A 21 -9.21 16.74 -0.95
C SER A 21 -8.34 17.45 -1.99
N LEU A 22 -7.68 16.68 -2.85
CA LEU A 22 -6.87 17.24 -3.94
C LEU A 22 -7.73 17.99 -4.97
N ALA A 23 -8.93 17.51 -5.27
CA ALA A 23 -9.87 18.18 -6.17
C ALA A 23 -10.22 19.58 -5.69
N PHE A 24 -10.52 19.70 -4.40
CA PHE A 24 -10.78 20.99 -3.77
C PHE A 24 -9.55 21.91 -3.79
N THR A 25 -8.36 21.38 -3.45
CA THR A 25 -7.11 22.17 -3.39
C THR A 25 -6.70 22.71 -4.75
N PHE A 26 -6.74 21.89 -5.79
CA PHE A 26 -6.22 22.23 -7.12
C PHE A 26 -7.31 22.71 -8.09
N ARG A 27 -8.58 22.73 -7.66
CA ARG A 27 -9.75 23.09 -8.49
C ARG A 27 -9.84 22.25 -9.77
N VAL A 28 -9.53 20.96 -9.64
CA VAL A 28 -9.59 19.96 -10.71
C VAL A 28 -10.60 18.89 -10.29
N ASP A 29 -11.40 18.38 -11.22
CA ASP A 29 -12.33 17.32 -10.87
C ASP A 29 -11.60 16.05 -10.36
N HIS A 30 -12.21 15.39 -9.39
CA HIS A 30 -11.69 14.18 -8.75
C HIS A 30 -11.45 13.02 -9.72
N TYR A 31 -12.25 12.91 -10.80
CA TYR A 31 -12.03 11.92 -11.85
C TYR A 31 -10.71 12.17 -12.59
N THR A 32 -10.47 13.42 -12.98
CA THR A 32 -9.22 13.83 -13.64
C THR A 32 -8.01 13.58 -12.74
N ILE A 33 -8.14 13.82 -11.43
CA ILE A 33 -7.07 13.50 -10.46
C ILE A 33 -6.81 12.00 -10.43
N GLY A 34 -7.86 11.17 -10.40
CA GLY A 34 -7.72 9.72 -10.48
C GLY A 34 -6.92 9.29 -11.71
N LYS A 35 -7.23 9.89 -12.88
CA LYS A 35 -6.48 9.61 -14.12
C LYS A 35 -5.01 10.04 -14.06
N LEU A 36 -4.70 11.17 -13.43
CA LEU A 36 -3.32 11.62 -13.24
C LEU A 36 -2.53 10.69 -12.32
N VAL A 37 -3.18 10.14 -11.29
CA VAL A 37 -2.56 9.18 -10.36
C VAL A 37 -2.33 7.83 -11.05
N GLU A 38 -3.32 7.34 -11.79
CA GLU A 38 -3.24 6.11 -12.60
C GLU A 38 -2.03 6.16 -13.57
N GLU A 39 -1.87 7.27 -14.29
CA GLU A 39 -0.74 7.48 -15.20
C GLU A 39 0.64 7.34 -14.50
N VAL A 40 0.77 7.88 -13.29
CA VAL A 40 2.01 7.76 -12.51
C VAL A 40 2.20 6.34 -12.01
N CYS A 41 1.15 5.67 -11.54
CA CYS A 41 1.19 4.27 -11.14
C CYS A 41 1.66 3.37 -12.29
N ASP A 42 1.18 3.59 -13.51
CA ASP A 42 1.61 2.85 -14.70
C ASP A 42 3.09 3.09 -15.01
N ALA A 43 3.53 4.36 -14.96
CA ALA A 43 4.94 4.69 -15.16
C ALA A 43 5.84 4.02 -14.11
N LEU A 44 5.43 4.03 -12.85
CA LEU A 44 6.14 3.34 -11.76
C LEU A 44 6.16 1.83 -11.99
N TRP A 45 5.03 1.24 -12.36
CA TRP A 45 4.95 -0.19 -12.66
C TRP A 45 5.92 -0.60 -13.76
N ILE A 46 5.91 0.10 -14.89
CA ILE A 46 6.78 -0.18 -16.03
C ILE A 46 8.26 -0.09 -15.64
N LYS A 47 8.64 0.91 -14.83
CA LYS A 47 10.04 1.16 -14.48
C LYS A 47 10.56 0.33 -13.31
N LEU A 48 9.72 0.05 -12.32
CA LEU A 48 10.15 -0.51 -11.03
C LEU A 48 9.80 -1.98 -10.85
N ARG A 49 8.81 -2.52 -11.59
CA ARG A 49 8.38 -3.92 -11.39
C ARG A 49 9.54 -4.91 -11.54
N ALA A 50 10.41 -4.73 -12.54
CA ALA A 50 11.48 -5.69 -12.81
C ALA A 50 12.53 -5.70 -11.69
N THR A 51 12.81 -4.54 -11.10
CA THR A 51 13.79 -4.37 -10.04
C THR A 51 13.26 -4.86 -8.70
N HIS A 52 11.99 -4.58 -8.37
CA HIS A 52 11.44 -4.82 -7.03
C HIS A 52 10.54 -6.06 -6.94
N LEU A 53 9.92 -6.48 -8.03
CA LEU A 53 9.07 -7.67 -8.12
C LEU A 53 9.78 -8.73 -8.97
N GLY A 54 10.88 -9.27 -8.41
CA GLY A 54 11.63 -10.34 -9.04
C GLY A 54 10.76 -11.59 -9.25
N VAL A 55 11.01 -12.29 -10.35
CA VAL A 55 10.31 -13.53 -10.70
C VAL A 55 10.50 -14.57 -9.58
N PRO A 56 9.44 -15.26 -9.14
CA PRO A 56 9.54 -16.37 -8.20
C PRO A 56 10.60 -17.40 -8.63
N ASN A 57 11.49 -17.75 -7.72
CA ASN A 57 12.52 -18.77 -7.95
C ASN A 57 12.52 -19.77 -6.78
N GLN A 58 12.58 -21.06 -7.10
CA GLN A 58 12.60 -22.15 -6.13
C GLN A 58 13.73 -22.02 -5.10
N ASP A 59 14.93 -21.60 -5.51
CA ASP A 59 16.06 -21.44 -4.59
C ASP A 59 15.83 -20.29 -3.61
N ARG A 60 15.21 -19.21 -4.07
CA ARG A 60 14.80 -18.09 -3.22
C ARG A 60 13.75 -18.54 -2.21
N PHE A 61 12.79 -19.36 -2.61
CA PHE A 61 11.80 -19.93 -1.71
C PHE A 61 12.41 -20.86 -0.66
N ARG A 62 13.36 -21.73 -1.05
CA ARG A 62 14.11 -22.56 -0.10
C ARG A 62 14.83 -21.69 0.93
N GLN A 63 15.52 -20.64 0.49
CA GLN A 63 16.21 -19.71 1.39
C GLN A 63 15.27 -19.00 2.36
N ILE A 64 14.09 -18.55 1.89
CA ILE A 64 13.09 -17.91 2.75
C ILE A 64 12.57 -18.91 3.78
N SER A 65 12.18 -20.12 3.33
CA SER A 65 11.72 -21.20 4.21
C SER A 65 12.73 -21.57 5.28
N SER A 66 14.01 -21.71 4.93
CA SER A 66 15.06 -21.99 5.91
C SER A 66 15.19 -20.88 6.96
N LYS A 67 15.08 -19.60 6.55
CA LYS A 67 15.10 -18.46 7.47
C LYS A 67 13.90 -18.46 8.43
N PHE A 68 12.71 -18.77 7.91
CA PHE A 68 11.51 -18.86 8.76
C PHE A 68 11.61 -20.01 9.76
N ASN A 69 12.06 -21.18 9.30
CA ASN A 69 12.25 -22.33 10.17
C ASN A 69 13.28 -22.06 11.28
N ALA A 70 14.41 -21.44 10.95
CA ALA A 70 15.46 -21.14 11.91
C ALA A 70 15.03 -20.13 13.00
N ARG A 71 14.17 -19.17 12.66
CA ARG A 71 13.74 -18.10 13.59
C ARG A 71 12.49 -18.44 14.39
N TRP A 72 11.54 -19.16 13.77
CA TRP A 72 10.20 -19.35 14.33
C TRP A 72 9.75 -20.82 14.35
N ASN A 73 10.63 -21.77 14.01
CA ASN A 73 10.28 -23.18 13.85
C ASN A 73 9.06 -23.38 12.92
N PHE A 74 8.97 -22.55 11.89
CA PHE A 74 7.87 -22.54 10.93
C PHE A 74 8.35 -23.03 9.55
N PRO A 75 8.28 -24.34 9.29
CA PRO A 75 8.81 -24.94 8.06
C PRO A 75 7.96 -24.58 6.83
N ASN A 76 8.56 -24.62 5.65
CA ASN A 76 7.93 -24.40 4.34
C ASN A 76 7.27 -23.02 4.15
N CYS A 77 7.61 -22.04 4.99
CA CYS A 77 7.11 -20.67 4.85
C CYS A 77 7.90 -19.90 3.79
N ILE A 78 7.24 -19.52 2.70
CA ILE A 78 7.87 -18.82 1.57
C ILE A 78 7.70 -17.30 1.61
N GLY A 79 7.05 -16.78 2.66
CA GLY A 79 6.80 -15.37 2.89
C GLY A 79 5.65 -15.15 3.85
N CYS A 80 5.51 -13.91 4.32
CA CYS A 80 4.37 -13.48 5.10
C CYS A 80 3.73 -12.27 4.41
N VAL A 81 2.41 -12.22 4.42
CA VAL A 81 1.66 -11.02 4.06
C VAL A 81 1.27 -10.38 5.37
N ASP A 82 1.76 -9.17 5.64
CA ASP A 82 1.31 -8.42 6.81
C ASP A 82 -0.15 -7.99 6.59
N GLY A 83 -0.97 -8.16 7.62
CA GLY A 83 -2.37 -7.81 7.56
C GLY A 83 -2.55 -6.30 7.54
N LYS A 84 -3.36 -5.78 6.61
CA LYS A 84 -3.84 -4.40 6.71
C LYS A 84 -5.01 -4.35 7.69
N HIS A 85 -4.86 -3.60 8.79
CA HIS A 85 -6.00 -3.28 9.64
C HIS A 85 -6.93 -2.27 8.95
N ILE A 86 -8.23 -2.56 8.98
CA ILE A 86 -9.31 -1.69 8.51
C ILE A 86 -9.97 -1.15 9.77
N GLU A 87 -9.99 0.17 9.92
CA GLU A 87 -10.69 0.82 11.03
C GLU A 87 -12.19 0.48 10.93
N ILE A 88 -12.76 0.01 12.02
CA ILE A 88 -14.18 -0.25 12.18
C ILE A 88 -14.73 0.55 13.36
N LYS A 89 -16.05 0.73 13.36
CA LYS A 89 -16.72 1.29 14.53
C LYS A 89 -16.80 0.20 15.59
N CYS A 90 -16.23 0.45 16.77
CA CYS A 90 -16.27 -0.49 17.90
C CYS A 90 -17.72 -0.94 18.19
N PRO A 91 -18.03 -2.24 18.11
CA PRO A 91 -19.35 -2.75 18.45
C PRO A 91 -19.72 -2.42 19.90
N PRO A 92 -20.98 -2.09 20.22
CA PRO A 92 -21.38 -1.82 21.59
C PRO A 92 -21.06 -2.98 22.53
N LYS A 93 -20.60 -2.68 23.75
CA LYS A 93 -20.33 -3.67 24.82
C LYS A 93 -19.23 -4.69 24.51
N SER A 94 -18.31 -4.38 23.59
CA SER A 94 -17.24 -5.30 23.19
C SER A 94 -15.91 -5.10 23.93
N GLY A 95 -15.81 -4.10 24.81
CA GLY A 95 -14.61 -3.85 25.61
C GLY A 95 -13.39 -3.61 24.73
N THR A 96 -12.33 -4.39 24.93
CA THR A 96 -11.07 -4.33 24.18
C THR A 96 -10.96 -5.35 23.05
N MET A 97 -12.02 -6.12 22.77
CA MET A 97 -11.99 -7.20 21.76
C MET A 97 -11.61 -6.74 20.36
N TYR A 98 -11.94 -5.49 20.02
CA TYR A 98 -11.64 -4.89 18.72
C TYR A 98 -10.52 -3.85 18.79
N TYR A 99 -9.96 -3.61 19.97
CA TYR A 99 -8.90 -2.62 20.17
C TYR A 99 -7.55 -3.18 19.73
N ASN A 100 -6.85 -2.47 18.86
CA ASN A 100 -5.53 -2.87 18.38
C ASN A 100 -4.38 -1.97 18.91
N TYR A 101 -3.15 -2.40 18.66
CA TYR A 101 -1.93 -1.67 19.04
C TYR A 101 -1.73 -0.32 18.32
N LYS A 102 -2.53 -0.05 17.28
CA LYS A 102 -2.55 1.23 16.55
C LYS A 102 -3.61 2.19 17.12
N HIS A 103 -4.21 1.86 18.26
CA HIS A 103 -5.27 2.63 18.91
C HIS A 103 -6.53 2.80 18.05
N PHE A 104 -6.75 1.89 17.09
CA PHE A 104 -7.98 1.82 16.31
C PHE A 104 -8.89 0.72 16.85
N TYR A 105 -10.18 0.86 16.54
CA TYR A 105 -11.19 -0.16 16.77
C TYR A 105 -11.60 -0.81 15.47
#